data_AF-A0A543DRM4-F1
#
_entry.id   AF-A0A543DRM4-F1
#
_cell.length_a   1.000
_cell.length_b   1.000
_cell.length_c   1.000
_cell.angle_alpha   90.00
_cell.angle_beta   90.00
_cell.angle_gamma   90.00
#
_symmetry.space_group_name_H-M   'P 1'
#
loop_
_entity.id
_entity.type
_entity.pdbx_description
1 polymer ?
#
loop_
_entity_poly.entity_id
_entity_poly.type
_entity_poly.pdbx_seq_one_letter_code
_entity_poly.pdbx_strand_id
1 'polypeptide(L)'
;MGSMVISGGTDGIGRAVALAHLERGGEAAVIGRDAAKGAAFLEAAAALGAAGRAHFVRADLSLVAGTRAAIEEIRGIFTKVDALVLCARHYRSTRRVTAEGFEHTFALYYLSRFVLTHEMADLLDAADAPVVLNVAGVPGAGADAVDWNDLQGERGYHGMRALAQAGRLTDLLGIASAQDRVSAKARYVLLFPGVVATSFSGEYDAATAAEVEALRAGATPVDEAIVPILDVLEHPPAEPLSAFDAGRRIDVDTPAFDVGPARRLHAETVRLLSPLASAEPGVSPAKLRRLLDRPVFATVATVQPDGSPHQSVVWVTRDGDDVLFAVAVGSRKGRNLRRDPRVSVLLTPPEAPYTYAAVHGTAAMRADGGDALRDALAVKYTGMTYAEHNRDAAARHGEVAMAVVRVTPERVVGRL
;
A
#
# COMPACT_ATOMS: atom_id res chain seq x y z
N MET A 1 -29.40 4.29 11.48
CA MET A 1 -28.42 3.59 10.63
C MET A 1 -27.03 4.02 11.03
N GLY A 2 -26.08 3.08 10.98
CA GLY A 2 -24.74 3.29 11.49
C GLY A 2 -23.78 3.95 10.50
N SER A 3 -22.53 3.93 10.88
CA SER A 3 -21.36 4.32 10.09
C SER A 3 -20.88 3.15 9.23
N MET A 4 -20.55 3.42 7.96
CA MET A 4 -20.09 2.42 7.00
C MET A 4 -18.80 2.86 6.32
N VAL A 5 -17.83 1.97 6.23
CA VAL A 5 -16.60 2.15 5.47
C VAL A 5 -16.59 1.18 4.30
N ILE A 6 -16.36 1.68 3.08
CA ILE A 6 -16.39 0.87 1.86
C ILE A 6 -15.07 1.00 1.10
N SER A 7 -14.28 -0.07 1.04
CA SER A 7 -13.12 -0.11 0.14
C SER A 7 -13.56 -0.34 -1.30
N GLY A 8 -13.06 0.47 -2.24
CA GLY A 8 -13.53 0.44 -3.63
C GLY A 8 -14.93 1.02 -3.79
N GLY A 9 -15.32 1.98 -2.95
CA GLY A 9 -16.67 2.57 -2.92
C GLY A 9 -16.92 3.69 -3.93
N THR A 10 -15.99 3.99 -4.83
CA THR A 10 -16.14 5.09 -5.81
C THR A 10 -16.76 4.63 -7.15
N ASP A 11 -17.01 3.33 -7.33
CA ASP A 11 -17.59 2.77 -8.57
C ASP A 11 -18.38 1.48 -8.28
N GLY A 12 -19.20 1.05 -9.25
CA GLY A 12 -19.91 -0.23 -9.25
C GLY A 12 -20.68 -0.53 -7.95
N ILE A 13 -20.54 -1.77 -7.47
CA ILE A 13 -21.21 -2.29 -6.28
C ILE A 13 -20.93 -1.44 -5.04
N GLY A 14 -19.66 -1.12 -4.77
CA GLY A 14 -19.28 -0.36 -3.58
C GLY A 14 -19.92 1.02 -3.53
N ARG A 15 -19.98 1.73 -4.67
CA ARG A 15 -20.67 3.03 -4.78
C ARG A 15 -22.17 2.90 -4.54
N ALA A 16 -22.79 1.91 -5.14
CA ALA A 16 -24.23 1.72 -5.04
C ALA A 16 -24.67 1.35 -3.60
N VAL A 17 -23.91 0.49 -2.91
CA VAL A 17 -24.12 0.19 -1.48
C VAL A 17 -23.97 1.44 -0.62
N ALA A 18 -22.91 2.24 -0.85
CA ALA A 18 -22.68 3.47 -0.08
C ALA A 18 -23.83 4.50 -0.27
N LEU A 19 -24.28 4.70 -1.51
CA LEU A 19 -25.39 5.63 -1.79
C LEU A 19 -26.72 5.14 -1.19
N ALA A 20 -27.01 3.84 -1.28
CA ALA A 20 -28.21 3.24 -0.69
C ALA A 20 -28.22 3.36 0.85
N HIS A 21 -27.05 3.28 1.50
CA HIS A 21 -26.90 3.51 2.93
C HIS A 21 -27.11 4.98 3.31
N LEU A 22 -26.57 5.90 2.50
CA LEU A 22 -26.73 7.35 2.70
C LEU A 22 -28.17 7.81 2.53
N GLU A 23 -28.89 7.27 1.54
CA GLU A 23 -30.30 7.54 1.26
C GLU A 23 -31.20 7.17 2.44
N ARG A 24 -30.90 6.05 3.10
CA ARG A 24 -31.59 5.60 4.32
C ARG A 24 -31.12 6.31 5.61
N GLY A 25 -30.26 7.32 5.49
CA GLY A 25 -29.84 8.18 6.60
C GLY A 25 -28.57 7.74 7.35
N GLY A 26 -27.86 6.71 6.89
CA GLY A 26 -26.59 6.27 7.47
C GLY A 26 -25.40 7.18 7.13
N GLU A 27 -24.25 6.99 7.75
CA GLU A 27 -23.02 7.73 7.42
C GLU A 27 -22.04 6.83 6.67
N ALA A 28 -21.35 7.32 5.65
CA ALA A 28 -20.49 6.50 4.80
C ALA A 28 -19.16 7.18 4.45
N ALA A 29 -18.05 6.44 4.55
CA ALA A 29 -16.77 6.79 3.94
C ALA A 29 -16.41 5.78 2.85
N VAL A 30 -16.15 6.27 1.64
CA VAL A 30 -15.66 5.43 0.53
C VAL A 30 -14.17 5.63 0.31
N ILE A 31 -13.44 4.53 0.14
CA ILE A 31 -12.00 4.56 -0.15
C ILE A 31 -11.79 4.30 -1.64
N GLY A 32 -11.01 5.15 -2.29
CA GLY A 32 -10.65 5.00 -3.70
C GLY A 32 -9.43 5.82 -4.10
N ARG A 33 -8.81 5.46 -5.22
CA ARG A 33 -7.57 6.10 -5.71
C ARG A 33 -7.82 7.27 -6.66
N ASP A 34 -8.98 7.26 -7.33
CA ASP A 34 -9.36 8.22 -8.36
C ASP A 34 -10.12 9.40 -7.74
N ALA A 35 -9.52 10.60 -7.82
CA ALA A 35 -10.12 11.80 -7.24
C ALA A 35 -11.38 12.25 -7.97
N ALA A 36 -11.48 12.04 -9.29
CA ALA A 36 -12.66 12.42 -10.06
C ALA A 36 -13.84 11.51 -9.73
N LYS A 37 -13.62 10.20 -9.60
CA LYS A 37 -14.67 9.27 -9.13
C LYS A 37 -15.08 9.54 -7.68
N GLY A 38 -14.14 9.93 -6.83
CA GLY A 38 -14.43 10.38 -5.47
C GLY A 38 -15.31 11.62 -5.43
N ALA A 39 -14.99 12.64 -6.23
CA ALA A 39 -15.82 13.84 -6.36
C ALA A 39 -17.23 13.51 -6.87
N ALA A 40 -17.35 12.66 -7.90
CA ALA A 40 -18.65 12.22 -8.43
C ALA A 40 -19.48 11.39 -7.44
N PHE A 41 -18.85 10.72 -6.47
CA PHE A 41 -19.55 10.09 -5.35
C PHE A 41 -20.10 11.15 -4.39
N LEU A 42 -19.30 12.14 -4.00
CA LEU A 42 -19.72 13.20 -3.09
C LEU A 42 -20.85 14.07 -3.68
N GLU A 43 -20.79 14.37 -4.99
CA GLU A 43 -21.86 15.08 -5.70
C GLU A 43 -23.18 14.29 -5.69
N ALA A 44 -23.11 12.97 -5.95
CA ALA A 44 -24.29 12.11 -5.88
C ALA A 44 -24.86 12.04 -4.46
N ALA A 45 -24.00 11.95 -3.43
CA ALA A 45 -24.43 12.00 -2.04
C ALA A 45 -25.07 13.35 -1.67
N ALA A 46 -24.53 14.46 -2.18
CA ALA A 46 -25.11 15.79 -1.97
C ALA A 46 -26.50 15.91 -2.60
N ALA A 47 -26.71 15.35 -3.78
CA ALA A 47 -28.03 15.30 -4.44
C ALA A 47 -29.07 14.48 -3.61
N LEU A 48 -28.62 13.52 -2.81
CA LEU A 48 -29.45 12.79 -1.85
C LEU A 48 -29.66 13.53 -0.51
N GLY A 49 -29.16 14.77 -0.37
CA GLY A 49 -29.19 15.52 0.89
C GLY A 49 -28.24 14.97 1.97
N ALA A 50 -27.23 14.19 1.57
CA ALA A 50 -26.33 13.48 2.48
C ALA A 50 -24.90 14.06 2.50
N ALA A 51 -24.69 15.31 2.04
CA ALA A 51 -23.37 15.94 1.95
C ALA A 51 -22.58 15.94 3.27
N GLY A 52 -23.27 16.12 4.41
CA GLY A 52 -22.64 16.11 5.75
C GLY A 52 -22.37 14.71 6.33
N ARG A 53 -22.72 13.65 5.60
CA ARG A 53 -22.60 12.24 6.03
C ARG A 53 -21.81 11.38 5.05
N ALA A 54 -21.31 11.96 3.97
CA ALA A 54 -20.60 11.26 2.91
C ALA A 54 -19.15 11.75 2.84
N HIS A 55 -18.22 10.80 2.97
CA HIS A 55 -16.79 11.08 3.02
C HIS A 55 -16.06 10.31 1.92
N PHE A 56 -15.02 10.92 1.34
CA PHE A 56 -14.15 10.27 0.37
C PHE A 56 -12.71 10.29 0.89
N VAL A 57 -12.16 9.10 1.10
CA VAL A 57 -10.79 8.89 1.54
C VAL A 57 -9.95 8.46 0.34
N ARG A 58 -9.02 9.32 -0.08
CA ARG A 58 -8.20 9.05 -1.27
C ARG A 58 -6.97 8.21 -0.91
N ALA A 59 -6.94 6.96 -1.34
CA ALA A 59 -5.82 6.06 -1.07
C ALA A 59 -5.58 5.02 -2.18
N ASP A 60 -4.32 4.62 -2.35
CA ASP A 60 -3.95 3.45 -3.15
C ASP A 60 -3.85 2.21 -2.24
N LEU A 61 -4.91 1.41 -2.22
CA LEU A 61 -4.99 0.18 -1.44
C LEU A 61 -4.11 -0.96 -1.98
N SER A 62 -3.43 -0.78 -3.12
CA SER A 62 -2.36 -1.72 -3.51
C SER A 62 -1.09 -1.56 -2.67
N LEU A 63 -1.02 -0.52 -1.82
CA LEU A 63 0.06 -0.31 -0.86
C LEU A 63 -0.47 -0.47 0.57
N VAL A 64 0.27 -1.19 1.40
CA VAL A 64 0.01 -1.32 2.84
C VAL A 64 0.07 0.06 3.50
N ALA A 65 1.07 0.88 3.18
CA ALA A 65 1.15 2.25 3.68
C ALA A 65 -0.06 3.11 3.24
N GLY A 66 -0.55 2.91 2.02
CA GLY A 66 -1.76 3.59 1.52
C GLY A 66 -3.01 3.14 2.28
N THR A 67 -3.10 1.84 2.60
CA THR A 67 -4.19 1.29 3.41
C THR A 67 -4.17 1.85 4.84
N ARG A 68 -3.00 1.91 5.49
CA ARG A 68 -2.86 2.49 6.83
C ARG A 68 -3.18 3.98 6.87
N ALA A 69 -2.72 4.74 5.88
CA ALA A 69 -3.08 6.16 5.76
C ALA A 69 -4.60 6.36 5.65
N ALA A 70 -5.29 5.50 4.90
CA ALA A 70 -6.75 5.53 4.82
C ALA A 70 -7.40 5.23 6.18
N ILE A 71 -6.89 4.25 6.94
CA ILE A 71 -7.38 3.92 8.28
C ILE A 71 -7.23 5.12 9.22
N GLU A 72 -6.09 5.80 9.22
CA GLU A 72 -5.87 6.99 10.05
C GLU A 72 -6.83 8.14 9.69
N GLU A 73 -7.09 8.35 8.40
CA GLU A 73 -8.10 9.33 7.98
C GLU A 73 -9.51 8.93 8.44
N ILE A 74 -9.86 7.65 8.34
CA ILE A 74 -11.14 7.10 8.83
C ILE A 74 -11.29 7.29 10.34
N ARG A 75 -10.22 7.13 11.12
CA ARG A 75 -10.23 7.41 12.58
C ARG A 75 -10.50 8.88 12.89
N GLY A 76 -10.12 9.78 12.00
CA GLY A 76 -10.46 11.20 12.09
C GLY A 76 -11.93 11.49 11.80
N ILE A 77 -12.63 10.59 11.09
CA ILE A 77 -14.03 10.74 10.68
C ILE A 77 -14.97 10.03 11.66
N PHE A 78 -14.63 8.81 12.06
CA PHE A 78 -15.50 7.92 12.84
C PHE A 78 -14.88 7.52 14.18
N THR A 79 -15.70 7.52 15.23
CA THR A 79 -15.34 6.96 16.54
C THR A 79 -15.72 5.49 16.69
N LYS A 80 -16.54 4.96 15.77
CA LYS A 80 -16.93 3.55 15.64
C LYS A 80 -17.30 3.25 14.19
N VAL A 81 -17.23 1.99 13.76
CA VAL A 81 -17.65 1.55 12.42
C VAL A 81 -18.64 0.40 12.56
N ASP A 82 -19.88 0.61 12.11
CA ASP A 82 -20.94 -0.41 12.19
C ASP A 82 -20.86 -1.42 11.03
N ALA A 83 -20.34 -1.00 9.86
CA ALA A 83 -20.10 -1.89 8.74
C ALA A 83 -18.80 -1.58 7.97
N LEU A 84 -17.97 -2.59 7.76
CA LEU A 84 -16.80 -2.54 6.87
C LEU A 84 -17.06 -3.40 5.62
N VAL A 85 -17.23 -2.76 4.47
CA VAL A 85 -17.53 -3.40 3.19
C VAL A 85 -16.29 -3.45 2.31
N LEU A 86 -15.86 -4.65 1.95
CA LEU A 86 -14.62 -4.89 1.22
C LEU A 86 -14.90 -5.20 -0.27
N CYS A 87 -14.94 -4.16 -1.11
CA CYS A 87 -15.25 -4.29 -2.55
C CYS A 87 -14.03 -4.04 -3.47
N ALA A 88 -12.92 -3.50 -2.94
CA ALA A 88 -11.78 -3.13 -3.78
C ALA A 88 -11.21 -4.34 -4.53
N ARG A 89 -11.12 -4.22 -5.85
CA ARG A 89 -10.59 -5.24 -6.76
C ARG A 89 -10.15 -4.60 -8.07
N HIS A 90 -9.04 -5.09 -8.63
CA HIS A 90 -8.57 -4.73 -9.97
C HIS A 90 -7.87 -5.92 -10.59
N TYR A 91 -8.29 -6.34 -11.79
CA TYR A 91 -7.69 -7.47 -12.49
C TYR A 91 -6.40 -7.05 -13.22
N ARG A 92 -5.42 -7.96 -13.33
CA ARG A 92 -4.25 -7.77 -14.20
C ARG A 92 -3.89 -9.06 -14.94
N SER A 93 -3.86 -8.99 -16.27
CA SER A 93 -3.31 -10.05 -17.12
C SER A 93 -1.81 -10.25 -16.90
N THR A 94 -1.06 -9.17 -16.64
CA THR A 94 0.39 -9.22 -16.42
C THR A 94 0.77 -9.02 -14.96
N ARG A 95 1.87 -9.67 -14.53
CA ARG A 95 2.38 -9.55 -13.16
C ARG A 95 2.91 -8.14 -12.93
N ARG A 96 2.41 -7.47 -11.90
CA ARG A 96 2.94 -6.19 -11.45
C ARG A 96 3.32 -6.26 -9.98
N VAL A 97 4.49 -5.75 -9.65
CA VAL A 97 4.97 -5.63 -8.26
C VAL A 97 4.82 -4.19 -7.80
N THR A 98 4.33 -4.00 -6.59
CA THR A 98 4.15 -2.69 -5.96
C THR A 98 5.48 -2.15 -5.42
N ALA A 99 5.50 -0.87 -5.02
CA ALA A 99 6.70 -0.25 -4.45
C ALA A 99 7.17 -0.89 -3.12
N GLU A 100 6.29 -1.67 -2.48
CA GLU A 100 6.56 -2.41 -1.24
C GLU A 100 6.99 -3.86 -1.50
N GLY A 101 7.13 -4.24 -2.78
CA GLY A 101 7.62 -5.58 -3.15
C GLY A 101 6.52 -6.64 -3.24
N PHE A 102 5.24 -6.28 -3.16
CA PHE A 102 4.15 -7.23 -3.26
C PHE A 102 3.60 -7.36 -4.68
N GLU A 103 3.12 -8.54 -5.08
CA GLU A 103 2.29 -8.64 -6.28
C GLU A 103 0.99 -7.82 -6.11
N HIS A 104 0.59 -7.09 -7.14
CA HIS A 104 -0.46 -6.08 -7.07
C HIS A 104 -1.85 -6.65 -6.73
N THR A 105 -2.26 -7.78 -7.31
CA THR A 105 -3.55 -8.43 -7.04
C THR A 105 -3.58 -8.95 -5.60
N PHE A 106 -2.52 -9.61 -5.16
CA PHE A 106 -2.32 -10.04 -3.77
C PHE A 106 -2.37 -8.85 -2.80
N ALA A 107 -1.68 -7.75 -3.11
CA ALA A 107 -1.67 -6.57 -2.27
C ALA A 107 -3.05 -5.89 -2.17
N LEU A 108 -3.68 -5.61 -3.31
CA LEU A 108 -4.95 -4.91 -3.35
C LEU A 108 -6.13 -5.77 -2.88
N TYR A 109 -6.23 -7.01 -3.36
CA TYR A 109 -7.42 -7.82 -3.16
C TYR A 109 -7.36 -8.62 -1.85
N TYR A 110 -6.16 -8.96 -1.35
CA TYR A 110 -5.99 -9.71 -0.11
C TYR A 110 -5.35 -8.88 1.03
N LEU A 111 -4.13 -8.35 0.86
CA LEU A 111 -3.43 -7.67 1.97
C LEU A 111 -4.17 -6.43 2.47
N SER A 112 -4.75 -5.62 1.57
CA SER A 112 -5.51 -4.44 1.99
C SER A 112 -6.69 -4.81 2.88
N ARG A 113 -7.35 -5.94 2.59
CA ARG A 113 -8.48 -6.47 3.38
C ARG A 113 -8.00 -6.99 4.73
N PHE A 114 -6.88 -7.70 4.75
CA PHE A 114 -6.24 -8.12 6.00
C PHE A 114 -5.97 -6.90 6.89
N VAL A 115 -5.31 -5.87 6.36
CA VAL A 115 -4.94 -4.66 7.10
C VAL A 115 -6.18 -3.90 7.57
N LEU A 116 -7.17 -3.66 6.71
CA LEU A 116 -8.43 -3.01 7.10
C LEU A 116 -9.15 -3.76 8.23
N THR A 117 -9.30 -5.08 8.11
CA THR A 117 -9.99 -5.89 9.12
C THR A 117 -9.25 -5.89 10.46
N HIS A 118 -7.92 -6.00 10.47
CA HIS A 118 -7.14 -6.12 11.71
C HIS A 118 -6.88 -4.77 12.36
N GLU A 119 -6.50 -3.75 11.58
CA GLU A 119 -6.09 -2.45 12.11
C GLU A 119 -7.29 -1.50 12.35
N MET A 120 -8.52 -1.88 11.96
CA MET A 120 -9.75 -1.18 12.35
C MET A 120 -10.57 -1.93 13.41
N ALA A 121 -10.02 -3.00 14.01
CA ALA A 121 -10.73 -3.84 14.98
C ALA A 121 -11.29 -3.06 16.17
N ASP A 122 -10.61 -2.02 16.63
CA ASP A 122 -11.05 -1.16 17.71
C ASP A 122 -12.25 -0.27 17.33
N LEU A 123 -12.29 0.26 16.10
CA LEU A 123 -13.46 0.98 15.58
C LEU A 123 -14.67 0.05 15.44
N LEU A 124 -14.44 -1.20 15.02
CA LEU A 124 -15.48 -2.22 14.96
C LEU A 124 -15.96 -2.56 16.37
N ASP A 125 -15.06 -2.82 17.33
CA ASP A 125 -15.41 -3.19 18.71
C ASP A 125 -16.10 -2.05 19.48
N ALA A 126 -15.97 -0.80 19.03
CA ALA A 126 -16.74 0.33 19.54
C ALA A 126 -18.22 0.32 19.10
N ALA A 127 -18.58 -0.42 18.06
CA ALA A 127 -19.98 -0.63 17.66
C ALA A 127 -20.65 -1.74 18.48
N ASP A 128 -21.99 -1.74 18.48
CA ASP A 128 -22.78 -2.73 19.24
C ASP A 128 -22.81 -4.09 18.53
N ALA A 129 -22.89 -4.05 17.20
CA ALA A 129 -23.13 -5.21 16.35
C ALA A 129 -22.41 -5.09 14.97
N PRO A 130 -21.10 -4.80 14.94
CA PRO A 130 -20.37 -4.54 13.70
C PRO A 130 -20.39 -5.72 12.71
N VAL A 131 -20.35 -5.41 11.42
CA VAL A 131 -20.30 -6.40 10.33
C VAL A 131 -19.13 -6.10 9.41
N VAL A 132 -18.33 -7.12 9.10
CA VAL A 132 -17.35 -7.07 8.00
C VAL A 132 -17.94 -7.86 6.84
N LEU A 133 -18.30 -7.18 5.75
CA LEU A 133 -18.84 -7.81 4.54
C LEU A 133 -17.78 -7.84 3.44
N ASN A 134 -17.41 -9.04 3.04
CA ASN A 134 -16.38 -9.30 2.06
C ASN A 134 -16.99 -9.66 0.70
N VAL A 135 -16.96 -8.73 -0.25
CA VAL A 135 -17.43 -8.95 -1.62
C VAL A 135 -16.30 -9.55 -2.43
N ALA A 136 -16.41 -10.84 -2.77
CA ALA A 136 -15.37 -11.60 -3.45
C ALA A 136 -15.96 -12.61 -4.44
N GLY A 137 -15.17 -13.62 -4.86
CA GLY A 137 -15.67 -14.75 -5.64
C GLY A 137 -16.56 -15.68 -4.80
N VAL A 138 -17.09 -16.74 -5.42
CA VAL A 138 -17.96 -17.74 -4.76
C VAL A 138 -17.25 -18.28 -3.50
N PRO A 139 -17.81 -18.08 -2.29
CA PRO A 139 -17.18 -18.55 -1.06
C PRO A 139 -16.94 -20.07 -1.08
N GLY A 140 -15.74 -20.48 -0.69
CA GLY A 140 -15.35 -21.90 -0.65
C GLY A 140 -14.99 -22.50 -2.02
N ALA A 141 -15.13 -21.77 -3.12
CA ALA A 141 -14.66 -22.23 -4.43
C ALA A 141 -13.12 -22.20 -4.52
N GLY A 142 -12.55 -23.11 -5.32
CA GLY A 142 -11.11 -23.18 -5.54
C GLY A 142 -10.32 -23.47 -4.26
N ALA A 143 -10.77 -24.45 -3.45
CA ALA A 143 -10.09 -24.83 -2.21
C ALA A 143 -8.62 -25.26 -2.44
N ASP A 144 -8.31 -25.75 -3.64
CA ASP A 144 -6.99 -26.14 -4.15
C ASP A 144 -6.23 -25.02 -4.88
N ALA A 145 -6.82 -23.82 -5.00
CA ALA A 145 -6.26 -22.71 -5.78
C ALA A 145 -5.06 -22.01 -5.11
N VAL A 146 -4.77 -22.29 -3.83
CA VAL A 146 -3.66 -21.64 -3.10
C VAL A 146 -2.35 -22.37 -3.34
N ASP A 147 -1.44 -21.74 -4.07
CA ASP A 147 -0.03 -22.15 -4.11
C ASP A 147 0.70 -21.58 -2.88
N TRP A 148 0.81 -22.42 -1.85
CA TRP A 148 1.48 -22.05 -0.61
C TRP A 148 2.98 -21.75 -0.75
N ASN A 149 3.61 -22.15 -1.85
CA ASN A 149 5.01 -21.85 -2.14
C ASN A 149 5.16 -20.65 -3.09
N ASP A 150 4.04 -20.05 -3.52
CA ASP A 150 4.03 -18.89 -4.42
C ASP A 150 2.77 -18.02 -4.26
N LEU A 151 2.56 -17.51 -3.05
CA LEU A 151 1.41 -16.62 -2.76
C LEU A 151 1.37 -15.36 -3.65
N GLN A 152 2.52 -14.96 -4.20
CA GLN A 152 2.71 -13.75 -5.00
C GLN A 152 2.91 -14.01 -6.49
N GLY A 153 2.72 -15.26 -6.95
CA GLY A 153 2.83 -15.65 -8.35
C GLY A 153 4.14 -15.23 -9.02
N GLU A 154 5.28 -15.41 -8.35
CA GLU A 154 6.61 -15.13 -8.89
C GLU A 154 6.97 -16.02 -10.09
N ARG A 155 6.38 -17.23 -10.17
CA ARG A 155 6.67 -18.21 -11.21
C ARG A 155 5.41 -18.49 -12.04
N GLY A 156 5.51 -18.26 -13.35
CA GLY A 156 4.42 -18.62 -14.28
C GLY A 156 3.11 -17.87 -14.01
N TYR A 157 3.19 -16.57 -13.70
CA TYR A 157 2.03 -15.74 -13.42
C TYR A 157 0.95 -15.84 -14.52
N HIS A 158 -0.30 -16.00 -14.09
CA HIS A 158 -1.48 -15.96 -14.95
C HIS A 158 -2.59 -15.19 -14.23
N GLY A 159 -3.12 -14.14 -14.85
CA GLY A 159 -4.04 -13.19 -14.19
C GLY A 159 -5.26 -13.86 -13.54
N MET A 160 -5.93 -14.77 -14.25
CA MET A 160 -7.08 -15.49 -13.68
C MET A 160 -6.72 -16.39 -12.50
N ARG A 161 -5.51 -16.97 -12.50
CA ARG A 161 -5.05 -17.81 -11.39
C ARG A 161 -4.71 -16.95 -10.17
N ALA A 162 -4.04 -15.82 -10.39
CA ALA A 162 -3.76 -14.84 -9.35
C ALA A 162 -5.06 -14.30 -8.73
N LEU A 163 -6.07 -14.01 -9.55
CA LEU A 163 -7.39 -13.57 -9.08
C LEU A 163 -8.10 -14.67 -8.26
N ALA A 164 -8.13 -15.92 -8.75
CA ALA A 164 -8.75 -17.05 -8.05
C ALA A 164 -8.05 -17.33 -6.70
N GLN A 165 -6.71 -17.35 -6.70
CA GLN A 165 -5.91 -17.48 -5.49
C GLN A 165 -6.25 -16.35 -4.51
N ALA A 166 -6.17 -15.09 -4.91
CA ALA A 166 -6.47 -13.95 -4.02
C ALA A 166 -7.92 -13.96 -3.50
N GLY A 167 -8.89 -14.41 -4.30
CA GLY A 167 -10.26 -14.67 -3.84
C GLY A 167 -10.29 -15.69 -2.71
N ARG A 168 -9.62 -16.84 -2.91
CA ARG A 168 -9.53 -17.89 -1.89
C ARG A 168 -8.79 -17.43 -0.62
N LEU A 169 -7.73 -16.64 -0.75
CA LEU A 169 -7.03 -16.05 0.40
C LEU A 169 -7.96 -15.14 1.21
N THR A 170 -8.91 -14.48 0.56
CA THR A 170 -9.88 -13.62 1.23
C THR A 170 -10.94 -14.40 2.01
N ASP A 171 -11.35 -15.59 1.53
CA ASP A 171 -12.17 -16.51 2.33
C ASP A 171 -11.42 -16.96 3.60
N LEU A 172 -10.16 -17.34 3.44
CA LEU A 172 -9.28 -17.74 4.54
C LEU A 172 -9.09 -16.61 5.56
N LEU A 173 -9.03 -15.35 5.12
CA LEU A 173 -9.05 -14.18 6.01
C LEU A 173 -10.33 -14.13 6.84
N GLY A 174 -11.51 -14.33 6.22
CA GLY A 174 -12.79 -14.33 6.94
C GLY A 174 -12.86 -15.44 7.98
N ILE A 175 -12.41 -16.65 7.62
CA ILE A 175 -12.34 -17.80 8.53
C ILE A 175 -11.42 -17.50 9.72
N ALA A 176 -10.20 -17.03 9.47
CA ALA A 176 -9.27 -16.67 10.54
C ALA A 176 -9.82 -15.55 11.42
N SER A 177 -10.41 -14.51 10.83
CA SER A 177 -10.94 -13.36 11.57
C SER A 177 -12.08 -13.75 12.51
N ALA A 178 -12.97 -14.63 12.06
CA ALA A 178 -14.08 -15.14 12.86
C ALA A 178 -13.60 -16.08 13.99
N GLN A 179 -12.60 -16.92 13.72
CA GLN A 179 -12.04 -17.87 14.68
C GLN A 179 -11.18 -17.19 15.75
N ASP A 180 -10.28 -16.32 15.31
CA ASP A 180 -9.31 -15.64 16.18
C ASP A 180 -9.91 -14.39 16.84
N ARG A 181 -11.17 -14.05 16.51
CA ARG A 181 -11.91 -12.89 17.05
C ARG A 181 -11.11 -11.60 16.90
N VAL A 182 -10.61 -11.34 15.70
CA VAL A 182 -9.80 -10.15 15.36
C VAL A 182 -10.47 -8.87 15.87
N SER A 183 -11.79 -8.76 15.65
CA SER A 183 -12.67 -7.94 16.48
C SER A 183 -13.46 -8.88 17.39
N ALA A 184 -13.62 -8.50 18.66
CA ALA A 184 -14.38 -9.27 19.63
C ALA A 184 -15.88 -9.36 19.25
N LYS A 185 -16.41 -8.34 18.58
CA LYS A 185 -17.84 -8.20 18.27
C LYS A 185 -18.22 -8.42 16.82
N ALA A 186 -17.29 -8.28 15.87
CA ALA A 186 -17.63 -8.33 14.44
C ALA A 186 -18.07 -9.71 13.97
N ARG A 187 -19.13 -9.70 13.16
CA ARG A 187 -19.54 -10.83 12.33
C ARG A 187 -18.89 -10.68 10.96
N TYR A 188 -18.31 -11.76 10.45
CA TYR A 188 -17.67 -11.77 9.14
C TYR A 188 -18.58 -12.45 8.12
N VAL A 189 -18.88 -11.76 7.02
CA VAL A 189 -19.72 -12.29 5.96
C VAL A 189 -18.95 -12.37 4.65
N LEU A 190 -18.86 -13.56 4.07
CA LEU A 190 -18.33 -13.79 2.74
C LEU A 190 -19.49 -13.75 1.74
N LEU A 191 -19.39 -12.95 0.69
CA LEU A 191 -20.48 -12.80 -0.27
C LEU A 191 -19.96 -12.70 -1.70
N PHE A 192 -20.49 -13.56 -2.56
CA PHE A 192 -20.44 -13.38 -4.00
C PHE A 192 -21.80 -12.86 -4.50
N PRO A 193 -21.87 -11.67 -5.12
CA PRO A 193 -23.13 -11.10 -5.59
C PRO A 193 -23.56 -11.61 -6.97
N GLY A 194 -22.83 -12.57 -7.54
CA GLY A 194 -22.94 -12.92 -8.95
C GLY A 194 -22.05 -12.06 -9.85
N VAL A 195 -22.21 -12.23 -11.16
CA VAL A 195 -21.54 -11.40 -12.17
C VAL A 195 -22.36 -10.11 -12.34
N VAL A 196 -21.80 -8.98 -11.92
CA VAL A 196 -22.51 -7.69 -11.88
C VAL A 196 -21.98 -6.73 -12.96
N ALA A 197 -22.90 -6.01 -13.61
CA ALA A 197 -22.66 -5.03 -14.68
C ALA A 197 -21.92 -3.78 -14.16
N THR A 198 -20.69 -3.97 -13.72
CA THR A 198 -19.79 -2.91 -13.21
C THR A 198 -18.79 -2.49 -14.28
N SER A 199 -17.85 -1.62 -13.94
CA SER A 199 -16.76 -1.28 -14.84
C SER A 199 -15.79 -2.44 -15.12
N PHE A 200 -15.87 -3.59 -14.41
CA PHE A 200 -14.86 -4.65 -14.37
C PHE A 200 -13.44 -4.05 -14.42
N SER A 201 -13.03 -3.41 -13.34
CA SER A 201 -11.74 -2.71 -13.31
C SER A 201 -10.59 -3.70 -13.56
N GLY A 202 -9.76 -3.45 -14.57
CA GLY A 202 -8.60 -4.28 -14.85
C GLY A 202 -7.73 -3.83 -16.02
N GLU A 203 -6.58 -4.49 -16.13
CA GLU A 203 -5.69 -4.50 -17.28
C GLU A 203 -5.81 -5.87 -17.96
N TYR A 204 -6.22 -5.88 -19.24
CA TYR A 204 -6.58 -7.08 -19.97
C TYR A 204 -5.70 -7.25 -21.21
N ASP A 205 -5.18 -8.46 -21.41
CA ASP A 205 -4.74 -8.90 -22.74
C ASP A 205 -5.96 -9.06 -23.67
N ALA A 206 -5.70 -9.24 -24.96
CA ALA A 206 -6.76 -9.27 -25.97
C ALA A 206 -7.76 -10.42 -25.76
N ALA A 207 -7.30 -11.59 -25.32
CA ALA A 207 -8.18 -12.73 -25.08
C ALA A 207 -9.09 -12.48 -23.87
N THR A 208 -8.50 -12.04 -22.75
CA THR A 208 -9.24 -11.73 -21.53
C THR A 208 -10.21 -10.57 -21.75
N ALA A 209 -9.85 -9.57 -22.57
CA ALA A 209 -10.75 -8.47 -22.90
C ALA A 209 -12.03 -8.94 -23.59
N ALA A 210 -11.93 -9.90 -24.53
CA ALA A 210 -13.08 -10.47 -25.21
C ALA A 210 -13.98 -11.27 -24.24
N GLU A 211 -13.37 -12.04 -23.34
CA GLU A 211 -14.10 -12.77 -22.30
C GLU A 211 -14.84 -11.83 -21.33
N VAL A 212 -14.20 -10.73 -20.92
CA VAL A 212 -14.82 -9.73 -20.05
C VAL A 212 -16.00 -9.05 -20.74
N GLU A 213 -15.90 -8.76 -22.03
CA GLU A 213 -17.02 -8.20 -22.78
C GLU A 213 -18.20 -9.17 -22.87
N ALA A 214 -17.94 -10.46 -23.10
CA ALA A 214 -18.98 -11.48 -23.07
C ALA A 214 -19.62 -11.61 -21.67
N LEU A 215 -18.83 -11.53 -20.60
CA LEU A 215 -19.33 -11.54 -19.22
C LEU A 215 -20.24 -10.35 -18.92
N ARG A 216 -19.92 -9.16 -19.44
CA ARG A 216 -20.74 -7.95 -19.26
C ARG A 216 -22.14 -8.10 -19.85
N ALA A 217 -22.25 -8.76 -21.01
CA ALA A 217 -23.52 -8.90 -21.72
C ALA A 217 -24.58 -9.71 -20.95
N GLY A 218 -24.16 -10.61 -20.06
CA GLY A 218 -25.04 -11.41 -19.20
C GLY A 218 -25.04 -10.99 -17.74
N ALA A 219 -24.43 -9.85 -17.41
CA ALA A 219 -24.23 -9.43 -16.03
C ALA A 219 -25.50 -8.80 -15.42
N THR A 220 -25.78 -9.12 -14.16
CA THR A 220 -26.89 -8.55 -13.40
C THR A 220 -26.70 -7.03 -13.21
N PRO A 221 -27.76 -6.21 -13.37
CA PRO A 221 -27.71 -4.79 -13.04
C PRO A 221 -27.24 -4.53 -11.60
N VAL A 222 -26.57 -3.40 -11.37
CA VAL A 222 -25.98 -3.09 -10.06
C VAL A 222 -27.04 -2.92 -8.98
N ASP A 223 -28.15 -2.26 -9.28
CA ASP A 223 -29.28 -2.04 -8.37
C ASP A 223 -29.94 -3.34 -7.92
N GLU A 224 -30.07 -4.32 -8.81
CA GLU A 224 -30.54 -5.67 -8.46
C GLU A 224 -29.50 -6.43 -7.61
N ALA A 225 -28.22 -6.37 -8.00
CA ALA A 225 -27.15 -7.14 -7.36
C ALA A 225 -26.80 -6.67 -5.94
N ILE A 226 -27.09 -5.42 -5.57
CA ILE A 226 -26.86 -4.93 -4.21
C ILE A 226 -27.96 -5.34 -3.22
N VAL A 227 -29.13 -5.80 -3.68
CA VAL A 227 -30.25 -6.14 -2.77
C VAL A 227 -29.84 -7.19 -1.73
N PRO A 228 -29.22 -8.33 -2.08
CA PRO A 228 -28.74 -9.30 -1.09
C PRO A 228 -27.63 -8.74 -0.18
N ILE A 229 -26.83 -7.80 -0.67
CA ILE A 229 -25.79 -7.15 0.13
C ILE A 229 -26.43 -6.27 1.20
N LEU A 230 -27.42 -5.45 0.83
CA LEU A 230 -28.12 -4.57 1.75
C LEU A 230 -28.88 -5.37 2.80
N ASP A 231 -29.55 -6.47 2.41
CA ASP A 231 -30.27 -7.33 3.35
C ASP A 231 -29.33 -7.90 4.43
N VAL A 232 -28.16 -8.40 4.04
CA VAL A 232 -27.15 -8.92 4.98
C VAL A 232 -26.58 -7.82 5.88
N LEU A 233 -26.42 -6.59 5.37
CA LEU A 233 -25.92 -5.47 6.18
C LEU A 233 -26.97 -4.96 7.18
N GLU A 234 -28.24 -4.96 6.80
CA GLU A 234 -29.36 -4.57 7.66
C GLU A 234 -29.72 -5.66 8.69
N HIS A 235 -29.63 -6.93 8.27
CA HIS A 235 -30.02 -8.10 9.06
C HIS A 235 -28.87 -9.13 9.12
N PRO A 236 -27.73 -8.79 9.74
CA PRO A 236 -26.57 -9.67 9.73
C PRO A 236 -26.83 -10.99 10.47
N PRO A 237 -26.39 -12.13 9.92
CA PRO A 237 -26.47 -13.42 10.60
C PRO A 237 -25.80 -13.38 11.98
N ALA A 238 -26.32 -14.15 12.94
CA ALA A 238 -25.80 -14.14 14.30
C ALA A 238 -24.43 -14.82 14.44
N GLU A 239 -24.10 -15.70 13.50
CA GLU A 239 -22.89 -16.52 13.49
C GLU A 239 -21.64 -15.66 13.24
N PRO A 240 -20.49 -16.02 13.86
CA PRO A 240 -19.24 -15.30 13.63
C PRO A 240 -18.78 -15.28 12.17
N LEU A 241 -19.11 -16.33 11.41
CA LEU A 241 -18.85 -16.45 9.98
C LEU A 241 -20.14 -16.88 9.28
N SER A 242 -20.46 -16.23 8.17
CA SER A 242 -21.50 -16.67 7.23
C SER A 242 -21.06 -16.46 5.79
N ALA A 243 -21.62 -17.24 4.87
CA ALA A 243 -21.26 -17.19 3.47
C ALA A 243 -22.50 -17.20 2.56
N PHE A 244 -22.45 -16.43 1.46
CA PHE A 244 -23.55 -16.29 0.51
C PHE A 244 -23.07 -16.27 -0.95
N ASP A 245 -23.86 -16.87 -1.82
CA ASP A 245 -23.71 -16.87 -3.29
C ASP A 245 -25.04 -16.40 -3.90
N ALA A 246 -25.03 -15.17 -4.43
CA ALA A 246 -26.20 -14.47 -4.96
C ALA A 246 -27.41 -14.51 -4.01
N GLY A 247 -27.17 -14.27 -2.71
CA GLY A 247 -28.18 -14.31 -1.65
C GLY A 247 -28.53 -15.70 -1.11
N ARG A 248 -28.10 -16.78 -1.79
CA ARG A 248 -28.23 -18.15 -1.26
C ARG A 248 -27.15 -18.41 -0.23
N ARG A 249 -27.55 -18.89 0.95
CA ARG A 249 -26.62 -19.27 2.03
C ARG A 249 -25.75 -20.47 1.62
N ILE A 250 -24.47 -20.41 1.95
CA ILE A 250 -23.50 -21.50 1.80
C ILE A 250 -23.21 -22.11 3.17
N ASP A 251 -23.08 -23.44 3.20
CA ASP A 251 -22.65 -24.18 4.39
C ASP A 251 -21.16 -23.97 4.66
N VAL A 252 -20.86 -23.41 5.84
CA VAL A 252 -19.50 -23.11 6.29
C VAL A 252 -18.87 -24.23 7.12
N ASP A 253 -19.58 -25.35 7.36
CA ASP A 253 -19.07 -26.51 8.09
C ASP A 253 -18.42 -27.56 7.17
N THR A 254 -17.99 -27.13 5.98
CA THR A 254 -17.35 -27.99 4.98
C THR A 254 -15.82 -27.84 4.98
N PRO A 255 -15.05 -28.80 4.42
CA PRO A 255 -13.59 -28.68 4.30
C PRO A 255 -13.11 -27.43 3.55
N ALA A 256 -13.98 -26.80 2.75
CA ALA A 256 -13.69 -25.54 2.10
C ALA A 256 -13.52 -24.37 3.10
N PHE A 257 -13.90 -24.53 4.36
CA PHE A 257 -13.75 -23.51 5.41
C PHE A 257 -12.83 -23.96 6.54
N ASP A 258 -11.87 -24.84 6.23
CA ASP A 258 -10.89 -25.35 7.18
C ASP A 258 -10.05 -24.23 7.83
N VAL A 259 -9.96 -24.29 9.17
CA VAL A 259 -9.26 -23.31 10.01
C VAL A 259 -7.73 -23.43 9.93
N GLY A 260 -7.19 -24.59 9.56
CA GLY A 260 -5.76 -24.87 9.43
C GLY A 260 -5.09 -24.01 8.36
N PRO A 261 -5.53 -24.08 7.09
CA PRO A 261 -5.14 -23.14 6.03
C PRO A 261 -5.30 -21.67 6.43
N ALA A 262 -6.40 -21.32 7.10
CA ALA A 262 -6.66 -19.95 7.53
C ALA A 262 -5.60 -19.44 8.52
N ARG A 263 -5.28 -20.24 9.55
CA ARG A 263 -4.21 -19.94 10.51
C ARG A 263 -2.83 -19.87 9.87
N ARG A 264 -2.53 -20.78 8.93
CA ARG A 264 -1.26 -20.76 8.18
C ARG A 264 -1.12 -19.45 7.42
N LEU A 265 -2.15 -19.05 6.68
CA LEU A 265 -2.15 -17.81 5.91
C LEU A 265 -2.02 -16.59 6.82
N HIS A 266 -2.72 -16.55 7.95
CA HIS A 266 -2.60 -15.47 8.93
C HIS A 266 -1.15 -15.33 9.41
N ALA A 267 -0.51 -16.43 9.83
CA ALA A 267 0.87 -16.42 10.31
C ALA A 267 1.87 -15.95 9.23
N GLU A 268 1.72 -16.41 7.99
CA GLU A 268 2.55 -15.95 6.86
C GLU A 268 2.32 -14.46 6.57
N THR A 269 1.08 -13.98 6.67
CA THR A 269 0.75 -12.57 6.42
C THR A 269 1.35 -11.66 7.48
N VAL A 270 1.27 -12.03 8.76
CA VAL A 270 1.95 -11.30 9.84
C VAL A 270 3.46 -11.26 9.61
N ARG A 271 4.08 -12.37 9.16
CA ARG A 271 5.50 -12.40 8.81
C ARG A 271 5.84 -11.47 7.64
N LEU A 272 5.02 -11.48 6.57
CA LEU A 272 5.19 -10.61 5.41
C LEU A 272 5.07 -9.12 5.77
N LEU A 273 4.19 -8.78 6.71
CA LEU A 273 3.97 -7.41 7.15
C LEU A 273 4.96 -6.95 8.24
N SER A 274 5.65 -7.85 8.94
CA SER A 274 6.58 -7.50 10.04
C SER A 274 7.70 -6.53 9.63
N PRO A 275 8.37 -6.69 8.47
CA PRO A 275 9.33 -5.68 7.98
C PRO A 275 8.69 -4.31 7.72
N LEU A 276 7.41 -4.27 7.38
CA LEU A 276 6.63 -3.04 7.17
C LEU A 276 6.01 -2.48 8.46
N ALA A 277 5.99 -3.23 9.56
CA ALA A 277 5.59 -2.74 10.87
C ALA A 277 6.76 -2.05 11.60
N SER A 278 8.00 -2.47 11.30
CA SER A 278 9.23 -1.84 11.78
C SER A 278 9.67 -0.64 10.92
N ALA A 279 9.19 -0.58 9.67
CA ALA A 279 9.25 0.60 8.82
C ALA A 279 7.96 1.41 8.98
N GLU A 280 7.96 2.41 9.86
CA GLU A 280 6.86 3.39 9.85
C GLU A 280 6.71 4.02 8.45
N PRO A 281 5.47 4.35 8.03
CA PRO A 281 5.21 4.79 6.66
C PRO A 281 5.92 6.10 6.37
N GLY A 282 6.87 6.05 5.42
CA GLY A 282 7.40 7.19 4.71
C GLY A 282 8.16 8.19 5.57
N VAL A 283 9.44 8.36 5.28
CA VAL A 283 10.13 9.57 5.71
C VAL A 283 9.49 10.75 4.97
N SER A 284 8.68 11.56 5.67
CA SER A 284 8.10 12.75 5.05
C SER A 284 9.21 13.64 4.46
N PRO A 285 9.00 14.32 3.32
CA PRO A 285 9.99 15.24 2.76
C PRO A 285 10.47 16.28 3.78
N ALA A 286 9.56 16.75 4.65
CA ALA A 286 9.92 17.69 5.72
C ALA A 286 10.87 17.10 6.77
N LYS A 287 10.69 15.83 7.17
CA LYS A 287 11.60 15.14 8.09
C LYS A 287 12.96 14.89 7.44
N LEU A 288 12.98 14.45 6.17
CA LEU A 288 14.22 14.25 5.42
C LEU A 288 15.02 15.55 5.29
N ARG A 289 14.37 16.66 4.92
CA ARG A 289 14.99 17.99 4.82
C ARG A 289 15.62 18.42 6.15
N ARG A 290 14.88 18.29 7.26
CA ARG A 290 15.39 18.62 8.60
C ARG A 290 16.63 17.79 8.95
N LEU A 291 16.65 16.51 8.60
CA LEU A 291 17.82 15.67 8.82
C LEU A 291 19.00 16.09 7.93
N LEU A 292 18.76 16.31 6.65
CA LEU A 292 19.77 16.76 5.69
C LEU A 292 20.33 18.15 5.98
N ASP A 293 19.61 19.01 6.71
CA ASP A 293 20.08 20.34 7.14
C ASP A 293 21.05 20.24 8.33
N ARG A 294 21.08 19.12 9.05
CA ARG A 294 22.00 18.86 10.17
C ARG A 294 23.30 18.17 9.72
N PRO A 295 24.38 18.22 10.53
CA PRO A 295 25.58 17.40 10.31
C PRO A 295 25.30 15.91 10.52
N VAL A 296 24.77 15.24 9.50
CA VAL A 296 24.51 13.78 9.50
C VAL A 296 25.43 13.09 8.51
N PHE A 297 26.14 12.05 8.92
CA PHE A 297 26.94 11.26 7.99
C PHE A 297 26.05 10.39 7.12
N ALA A 298 26.36 10.31 5.83
CA ALA A 298 25.65 9.46 4.89
C ALA A 298 26.54 8.33 4.37
N THR A 299 25.99 7.12 4.25
CA THR A 299 26.63 6.02 3.53
C THR A 299 26.05 5.94 2.12
N VAL A 300 26.89 6.14 1.11
CA VAL A 300 26.52 6.06 -0.30
C VAL A 300 26.93 4.71 -0.86
N ALA A 301 25.97 3.97 -1.41
CA ALA A 301 26.18 2.74 -2.16
C ALA A 301 26.05 2.99 -3.66
N THR A 302 27.05 2.55 -4.42
CA THR A 302 27.12 2.62 -5.89
C THR A 302 27.34 1.22 -6.46
N VAL A 303 26.95 0.97 -7.71
CA VAL A 303 27.10 -0.35 -8.35
C VAL A 303 28.52 -0.51 -8.89
N GLN A 304 29.19 -1.63 -8.64
CA GLN A 304 30.49 -2.01 -9.22
C GLN A 304 30.32 -2.60 -10.63
N PRO A 305 31.39 -2.68 -11.46
CA PRO A 305 31.30 -3.30 -12.78
C PRO A 305 30.79 -4.75 -12.77
N ASP A 306 31.04 -5.49 -11.68
CA ASP A 306 30.57 -6.86 -11.47
C ASP A 306 29.17 -6.95 -10.83
N GLY A 307 28.48 -5.80 -10.66
CA GLY A 307 27.17 -5.71 -10.03
C GLY A 307 27.19 -5.64 -8.50
N SER A 308 28.33 -5.86 -7.84
CA SER A 308 28.43 -5.79 -6.38
C SER A 308 28.28 -4.35 -5.84
N PRO A 309 27.84 -4.15 -4.59
CA PRO A 309 27.76 -2.80 -4.02
C PRO A 309 29.14 -2.29 -3.58
N HIS A 310 29.44 -1.03 -3.90
CA HIS A 310 30.57 -0.29 -3.33
C HIS A 310 30.03 0.83 -2.42
N GLN A 311 30.34 0.74 -1.12
CA GLN A 311 29.86 1.64 -0.08
C GLN A 311 30.96 2.58 0.42
N SER A 312 30.57 3.79 0.82
CA SER A 312 31.49 4.78 1.37
C SER A 312 30.74 5.87 2.14
N VAL A 313 31.36 6.37 3.21
CA VAL A 313 30.80 7.47 4.02
C VAL A 313 31.12 8.82 3.36
N VAL A 314 30.16 9.75 3.37
CA VAL A 314 30.29 11.11 2.83
C VAL A 314 29.58 12.15 3.71
N TRP A 315 29.99 13.40 3.57
CA TRP A 315 29.20 14.56 3.98
C TRP A 315 28.17 14.88 2.90
N VAL A 316 27.00 15.34 3.32
CA VAL A 316 25.87 15.66 2.44
C VAL A 316 25.25 17.01 2.79
N THR A 317 24.62 17.60 1.79
CA THR A 317 23.67 18.71 1.92
C THR A 317 22.50 18.46 0.98
N ARG A 318 21.61 19.43 0.82
CA ARG A 318 20.49 19.36 -0.12
C ARG A 318 20.36 20.61 -0.97
N ASP A 319 19.70 20.45 -2.10
CA ASP A 319 19.10 21.52 -2.91
C ASP A 319 17.65 21.12 -3.22
N GLY A 320 16.69 21.85 -2.65
CA GLY A 320 15.29 21.40 -2.62
C GLY A 320 15.17 20.05 -1.93
N ASP A 321 14.70 19.05 -2.68
CA ASP A 321 14.60 17.64 -2.27
C ASP A 321 15.78 16.77 -2.73
N ASP A 322 16.68 17.30 -3.56
CA ASP A 322 17.84 16.55 -4.04
C ASP A 322 18.94 16.48 -2.98
N VAL A 323 19.63 15.34 -2.90
CA VAL A 323 20.78 15.16 -2.01
C VAL A 323 22.07 15.48 -2.78
N LEU A 324 22.90 16.35 -2.22
CA LEU A 324 24.18 16.76 -2.81
C LEU A 324 25.36 16.25 -2.00
N PHE A 325 26.39 15.75 -2.69
CA PHE A 325 27.70 15.49 -2.10
C PHE A 325 28.82 15.73 -3.11
N ALA A 326 30.01 16.06 -2.60
CA ALA A 326 31.20 16.24 -3.42
C ALA A 326 31.97 14.92 -3.56
N VAL A 327 32.53 14.67 -4.75
CA VAL A 327 33.35 13.48 -5.02
C VAL A 327 34.61 13.83 -5.81
N ALA A 328 35.75 13.26 -5.42
CA ALA A 328 36.97 13.36 -6.21
C ALA A 328 36.79 12.75 -7.61
N VAL A 329 37.18 13.50 -8.63
CA VAL A 329 37.21 13.06 -10.03
C VAL A 329 38.14 11.85 -10.14
N GLY A 330 37.60 10.73 -10.62
CA GLY A 330 38.38 9.48 -10.74
C GLY A 330 38.31 8.57 -9.51
N SER A 331 37.56 8.91 -8.46
CA SER A 331 37.26 7.96 -7.39
C SER A 331 36.46 6.74 -7.90
N ARG A 332 36.47 5.64 -7.13
CA ARG A 332 35.67 4.45 -7.47
C ARG A 332 34.19 4.77 -7.60
N LYS A 333 33.62 5.47 -6.61
CA LYS A 333 32.21 5.89 -6.63
C LYS A 333 31.89 6.82 -7.80
N GLY A 334 32.79 7.76 -8.14
CA GLY A 334 32.62 8.63 -9.31
C GLY A 334 32.65 7.87 -10.64
N ARG A 335 33.55 6.88 -10.80
CA ARG A 335 33.54 6.00 -11.99
C ARG A 335 32.27 5.14 -12.05
N ASN A 336 31.78 4.67 -10.91
CA ASN A 336 30.55 3.88 -10.84
C ASN A 336 29.35 4.71 -11.28
N LEU A 337 29.17 5.91 -10.73
CA LEU A 337 28.03 6.78 -11.05
C LEU A 337 27.97 7.25 -12.50
N ARG A 338 29.12 7.43 -13.16
CA ARG A 338 29.15 7.73 -14.62
C ARG A 338 28.71 6.53 -15.46
N ARG A 339 28.93 5.30 -14.98
CA ARG A 339 28.57 4.08 -15.71
C ARG A 339 27.13 3.68 -15.43
N ASP A 340 26.70 3.77 -14.18
CA ASP A 340 25.38 3.40 -13.69
C ASP A 340 24.90 4.48 -12.72
N PRO A 341 23.87 5.27 -13.05
CA PRO A 341 23.43 6.38 -12.23
C PRO A 341 22.70 5.94 -10.96
N ARG A 342 22.36 4.65 -10.82
CA ARG A 342 21.62 4.14 -9.64
C ARG A 342 22.47 4.28 -8.38
N VAL A 343 21.87 4.88 -7.35
CA VAL A 343 22.53 5.14 -6.07
C VAL A 343 21.56 4.92 -4.92
N SER A 344 22.10 4.48 -3.79
CA SER A 344 21.41 4.47 -2.50
C SER A 344 22.19 5.30 -1.49
N VAL A 345 21.51 6.17 -0.75
CA VAL A 345 22.09 7.04 0.27
C VAL A 345 21.39 6.77 1.60
N LEU A 346 22.13 6.20 2.55
CA LEU A 346 21.64 5.94 3.91
C LEU A 346 22.11 7.04 4.86
N LEU A 347 21.17 7.72 5.50
CA LEU A 347 21.40 8.75 6.52
C LEU A 347 21.15 8.13 7.89
N THR A 348 22.13 8.23 8.79
CA THR A 348 22.06 7.66 10.14
C THR A 348 22.48 8.72 11.16
N PRO A 349 21.54 9.38 11.88
CA PRO A 349 21.87 10.29 12.95
C PRO A 349 22.65 9.54 14.05
N PRO A 350 23.85 10.00 14.43
CA PRO A 350 24.67 9.30 15.42
C PRO A 350 24.03 9.23 16.81
N GLU A 351 23.18 10.20 17.16
CA GLU A 351 22.43 10.24 18.41
C GLU A 351 21.27 9.24 18.48
N ALA A 352 20.84 8.69 17.33
CA ALA A 352 19.69 7.81 17.22
C ALA A 352 19.96 6.74 16.15
N PRO A 353 20.78 5.72 16.46
CA PRO A 353 21.32 4.78 15.46
C PRO A 353 20.26 3.89 14.78
N TYR A 354 19.07 3.76 15.39
CA TYR A 354 17.93 3.04 14.80
C TYR A 354 16.94 3.96 14.05
N THR A 355 17.20 5.27 14.04
CA THR A 355 16.53 6.27 13.22
C THR A 355 17.33 6.42 11.94
N TYR A 356 16.71 6.30 10.77
CA TYR A 356 17.43 6.41 9.50
C TYR A 356 16.52 6.81 8.35
N ALA A 357 17.13 7.34 7.29
CA ALA A 357 16.48 7.49 5.99
C ALA A 357 17.36 6.89 4.90
N ALA A 358 16.81 6.01 4.09
CA ALA A 358 17.42 5.48 2.88
C ALA A 358 16.76 6.12 1.66
N VAL A 359 17.54 6.90 0.91
CA VAL A 359 17.15 7.52 -0.35
C VAL A 359 17.63 6.63 -1.48
N HIS A 360 16.69 6.14 -2.28
CA HIS A 360 16.96 5.43 -3.53
C HIS A 360 16.65 6.37 -4.69
N GLY A 361 17.58 6.47 -5.64
CA GLY A 361 17.36 7.31 -6.81
C GLY A 361 18.50 7.24 -7.82
N THR A 362 18.55 8.26 -8.66
CA THR A 362 19.55 8.40 -9.71
C THR A 362 20.44 9.63 -9.47
N ALA A 363 21.71 9.50 -9.83
CA ALA A 363 22.71 10.54 -9.64
C ALA A 363 23.13 11.17 -10.97
N ALA A 364 23.17 12.51 -11.00
CA ALA A 364 23.84 13.29 -12.04
C ALA A 364 25.16 13.86 -11.49
N MET A 365 26.21 13.82 -12.31
CA MET A 365 27.52 14.38 -11.96
C MET A 365 27.81 15.64 -12.78
N ARG A 366 28.31 16.67 -12.11
CA ARG A 366 28.78 17.92 -12.73
C ARG A 366 30.23 18.20 -12.31
N ALA A 367 31.06 18.60 -13.26
CA ALA A 367 32.48 18.83 -13.03
C ALA A 367 32.76 20.19 -12.37
N ASP A 368 31.84 21.14 -12.53
CA ASP A 368 31.89 22.48 -11.96
C ASP A 368 31.33 22.51 -10.53
N GLY A 369 31.87 23.41 -9.70
CA GLY A 369 31.36 23.68 -8.35
C GLY A 369 31.70 22.66 -7.26
N GLY A 370 32.46 21.60 -7.59
CA GLY A 370 32.79 20.55 -6.62
C GLY A 370 33.61 21.03 -5.42
N ASP A 371 34.58 21.93 -5.64
CA ASP A 371 35.39 22.49 -4.56
C ASP A 371 34.58 23.41 -3.65
N ALA A 372 33.73 24.26 -4.23
CA ALA A 372 32.82 25.11 -3.47
C ALA A 372 31.85 24.29 -2.61
N LEU A 373 31.31 23.18 -3.16
CA LEU A 373 30.47 22.27 -2.39
C LEU A 373 31.25 21.57 -1.28
N ARG A 374 32.50 21.13 -1.54
CA ARG A 374 33.36 20.52 -0.52
C ARG A 374 33.59 21.48 0.66
N ASP A 375 33.88 22.74 0.39
CA ASP A 375 34.08 23.75 1.43
C ASP A 375 32.78 24.08 2.18
N ALA A 376 31.65 24.21 1.49
CA ALA A 376 30.36 24.40 2.14
C ALA A 376 30.00 23.24 3.07
N LEU A 377 30.29 22.00 2.65
CA LEU A 377 30.14 20.81 3.49
C LEU A 377 31.11 20.83 4.67
N ALA A 378 32.37 21.20 4.49
CA ALA A 378 33.33 21.30 5.59
C ALA A 378 32.85 22.30 6.66
N VAL A 379 32.39 23.48 6.24
CA VAL A 379 31.85 24.50 7.14
C VAL A 379 30.62 23.96 7.88
N LYS A 380 29.69 23.30 7.16
CA LYS A 380 28.51 22.70 7.78
C LYS A 380 28.86 21.69 8.88
N TYR A 381 29.84 20.82 8.65
CA TYR A 381 30.15 19.71 9.56
C TYR A 381 31.14 20.08 10.66
N THR A 382 31.98 21.09 10.45
CA THR A 382 33.15 21.35 11.30
C THR A 382 33.30 22.82 11.73
N GLY A 383 32.55 23.73 11.11
CA GLY A 383 32.70 25.17 11.29
C GLY A 383 33.91 25.80 10.57
N MET A 384 34.69 25.00 9.84
CA MET A 384 35.91 25.42 9.14
C MET A 384 35.86 25.04 7.67
N THR A 385 36.63 25.74 6.81
CA THR A 385 36.82 25.32 5.42
C THR A 385 37.53 23.96 5.34
N TYR A 386 37.49 23.29 4.18
CA TYR A 386 38.11 21.97 4.06
C TYR A 386 39.62 22.02 4.31
N ALA A 387 40.29 23.07 3.82
CA ALA A 387 41.72 23.27 3.98
C ALA A 387 42.13 23.50 5.44
N GLU A 388 41.31 24.21 6.22
CA GLU A 388 41.55 24.46 7.64
C GLU A 388 41.36 23.20 8.48
N HIS A 389 40.27 22.45 8.24
CA HIS A 389 39.95 21.23 8.98
C HIS A 389 40.91 20.07 8.64
N ASN A 390 41.30 19.93 7.37
CA ASN A 390 42.12 18.83 6.88
C ASN A 390 43.48 19.29 6.35
N ARG A 391 44.23 20.09 7.12
CA ARG A 391 45.52 20.67 6.66
C ARG A 391 46.45 19.68 5.97
N ASP A 392 46.66 18.51 6.55
CA ASP A 392 47.54 17.48 5.97
C ASP A 392 47.00 16.87 4.67
N ALA A 393 45.68 16.63 4.59
CA ALA A 393 45.08 16.08 3.39
C ALA A 393 44.96 17.13 2.27
N ALA A 394 44.71 18.39 2.63
CA ALA A 394 44.70 19.51 1.69
C ALA A 394 46.10 19.74 1.09
N ALA A 395 47.17 19.60 1.89
CA ALA A 395 48.54 19.67 1.39
C ALA A 395 48.88 18.53 0.41
N ARG A 396 48.31 17.32 0.60
CA ARG A 396 48.61 16.13 -0.23
C ARG A 396 47.68 15.93 -1.42
N HIS A 397 46.44 16.39 -1.31
CA HIS A 397 45.35 16.06 -2.23
C HIS A 397 44.46 17.26 -2.58
N GLY A 398 44.84 18.49 -2.19
CA GLY A 398 44.05 19.70 -2.43
C GLY A 398 43.84 20.04 -3.90
N GLU A 399 44.74 19.59 -4.78
CA GLU A 399 44.65 19.76 -6.25
C GLU A 399 43.75 18.72 -6.94
N VAL A 400 43.24 17.72 -6.21
CA VAL A 400 42.35 16.72 -6.81
C VAL A 400 41.02 17.38 -7.14
N ALA A 401 40.74 17.51 -8.44
CA ALA A 401 39.48 18.07 -8.93
C ALA A 401 38.26 17.36 -8.31
N MET A 402 37.31 18.16 -7.85
CA MET A 402 36.08 17.68 -7.23
C MET A 402 34.90 17.86 -8.19
N ALA A 403 33.96 16.92 -8.18
CA ALA A 403 32.70 16.98 -8.89
C ALA A 403 31.52 17.04 -7.92
N VAL A 404 30.46 17.74 -8.31
CA VAL A 404 29.17 17.71 -7.61
C VAL A 404 28.40 16.47 -8.05
N VAL A 405 27.91 15.70 -7.08
CA VAL A 405 26.90 14.66 -7.32
C VAL A 405 25.56 15.17 -6.80
N ARG A 406 24.56 15.17 -7.67
CA ARG A 406 23.16 15.44 -7.33
C ARG A 406 22.37 14.14 -7.44
N VAL A 407 21.78 13.72 -6.33
CA VAL A 407 20.90 12.55 -6.26
C VAL A 407 19.46 13.02 -6.24
N THR A 408 18.71 12.65 -7.25
CA THR A 408 17.26 12.89 -7.31
C THR A 408 16.54 11.71 -6.66
N PRO A 409 15.82 11.91 -5.54
CA PRO A 409 15.08 10.84 -4.87
C PRO A 409 13.97 10.30 -5.76
N GLU A 410 13.91 8.98 -5.92
CA GLU A 410 12.79 8.27 -6.55
C GLU A 410 11.95 7.55 -5.50
N ARG A 411 12.59 7.11 -4.42
CA ARG A 411 11.94 6.45 -3.28
C ARG A 411 12.71 6.72 -2.01
N VAL A 412 12.02 7.11 -0.94
CA VAL A 412 12.61 7.29 0.39
C VAL A 412 11.93 6.35 1.37
N VAL A 413 12.73 5.57 2.10
CA VAL A 413 12.26 4.64 3.14
C VAL A 413 13.04 4.87 4.43
N GLY A 414 12.51 4.44 5.57
CA GLY A 414 13.21 4.52 6.84
C GLY A 414 12.30 4.96 7.97
N ARG A 415 12.93 5.38 9.07
CA ARG A 415 12.30 5.74 10.34
C ARG A 415 12.91 7.05 10.82
N LEU A 416 12.29 8.20 10.50
CA LEU A 416 12.73 9.55 10.93
C LEU A 416 11.80 10.18 11.96
#